data_AF-A0A9P6DPU6-F1
#
_entry.id   AF-A0A9P6DPU6-F1
#
_cell.length_a   1.000
_cell.length_b   1.000
_cell.length_c   1.000
_cell.angle_alpha   90.00
_cell.angle_beta   90.00
_cell.angle_gamma   90.00
#
_symmetry.space_group_name_H-M   'P 1'
#
loop_
_entity.id
_entity.type
_entity.pdbx_description
1 polymer ?
#
loop_
_entity_poly.entity_id
_entity_poly.type
_entity_poly.pdbx_seq_one_letter_code
_entity_poly.pdbx_strand_id
1 'polypeptide(L)'
;MGLETSASYEFVRSQSEVSACHPYVRPLIMKAYRFNDASYVKNPDQRLAHTYEPEQLVSVEALDRLGVKYWSIPIQGWEPKIDAIAAERAYKNRDLINVTKEGLGELYESKIKSFFEEHLHEDEEIRYILDGSGYFDVRDFQTDSWIRIGVVPGDLLVLPAGIYHRFTLDHTNAIKALRLFQDEPKWIPYNRSPETDRNPFRQEYAKSVSIAV
;
A
#
# COMPACT_ATOMS: atom_id res chain seq x y z
N MET A 1 17.48 -21.06 -63.96
CA MET A 1 16.12 -20.47 -63.96
C MET A 1 15.40 -20.97 -62.73
N GLY A 2 15.27 -20.11 -61.73
CA GLY A 2 14.64 -20.39 -60.45
C GLY A 2 14.50 -19.07 -59.70
N LEU A 3 13.24 -18.67 -59.50
CA LEU A 3 12.74 -17.61 -58.62
C LEU A 3 13.15 -17.97 -57.16
N GLU A 4 13.26 -17.11 -56.15
CA GLU A 4 12.28 -16.13 -55.68
C GLU A 4 12.88 -15.44 -54.41
N THR A 5 12.67 -14.12 -54.28
CA THR A 5 12.29 -13.30 -53.08
C THR A 5 12.87 -13.60 -51.66
N SER A 6 13.11 -12.67 -50.73
CA SER A 6 12.59 -11.32 -50.48
C SER A 6 13.49 -10.55 -49.47
N ALA A 7 13.59 -9.24 -49.72
CA ALA A 7 13.72 -8.06 -48.84
C ALA A 7 14.24 -8.19 -47.39
N SER A 8 15.44 -7.63 -47.15
CA SER A 8 15.85 -7.04 -45.87
C SER A 8 15.61 -5.53 -45.90
N TYR A 9 14.72 -5.02 -45.06
CA TYR A 9 14.50 -3.58 -44.87
C TYR A 9 15.08 -3.18 -43.51
N GLU A 10 16.31 -2.66 -43.52
CA GLU A 10 16.89 -1.95 -42.38
C GLU A 10 16.22 -0.59 -42.24
N PHE A 11 15.52 -0.36 -41.13
CA PHE A 11 15.05 0.98 -40.77
C PHE A 11 15.92 1.54 -39.65
N VAL A 12 16.95 2.29 -40.04
CA VAL A 12 17.71 3.17 -39.14
C VAL A 12 16.77 4.28 -38.67
N ARG A 13 16.39 4.30 -37.39
CA ARG A 13 15.73 5.48 -36.78
C ARG A 13 16.76 6.37 -36.13
N SER A 14 16.84 7.57 -36.69
CA SER A 14 17.59 8.72 -36.22
C SER A 14 17.18 9.17 -34.81
N GLN A 15 18.18 9.49 -34.01
CA GLN A 15 18.08 10.25 -32.77
C GLN A 15 17.64 11.69 -33.06
N SER A 16 16.34 11.98 -32.92
CA SER A 16 15.79 13.30 -32.56
C SER A 16 14.27 13.25 -32.67
N GLU A 17 13.59 13.82 -31.68
CA GLU A 17 12.13 13.99 -31.57
C GLU A 17 11.35 12.84 -30.89
N VAL A 18 11.35 12.86 -29.56
CA VAL A 18 10.17 12.48 -28.78
C VAL A 18 9.81 13.63 -27.86
N SER A 19 8.75 14.32 -28.28
CA SER A 19 8.07 15.41 -27.61
C SER A 19 7.32 14.93 -26.37
N ALA A 20 7.27 15.82 -25.37
CA ALA A 20 6.54 15.81 -24.11
C ALA A 20 5.43 14.74 -23.92
N CYS A 21 5.72 13.74 -23.08
CA CYS A 21 4.73 13.05 -22.25
C CYS A 21 5.44 12.61 -20.95
N HIS A 22 5.01 13.15 -19.81
CA HIS A 22 5.59 12.94 -18.49
C HIS A 22 5.66 11.44 -18.12
N PRO A 23 6.84 10.82 -17.94
CA PRO A 23 6.89 9.51 -17.31
C PRO A 23 6.81 9.73 -15.81
N TYR A 24 5.70 9.33 -15.18
CA TYR A 24 5.67 9.10 -13.74
C TYR A 24 6.79 8.11 -13.41
N VAL A 25 7.92 8.62 -12.95
CA VAL A 25 9.00 7.78 -12.41
C VAL A 25 8.41 7.11 -11.18
N ARG A 26 8.21 5.78 -11.25
CA ARG A 26 7.78 5.00 -10.09
C ARG A 26 8.74 5.31 -8.93
N PRO A 27 8.24 5.72 -7.75
CA PRO A 27 9.11 5.93 -6.62
C PRO A 27 9.83 4.61 -6.31
N LEU A 28 11.16 4.65 -6.26
CA LEU A 28 12.00 3.50 -5.92
C LEU A 28 11.98 3.18 -4.42
N ILE A 29 11.32 4.04 -3.63
CA ILE A 29 11.25 3.99 -2.17
C ILE A 29 9.84 4.35 -1.73
N MET A 30 9.41 3.76 -0.60
CA MET A 30 8.17 4.15 0.07
C MET A 30 8.12 5.68 0.29
N LYS A 31 6.93 6.26 0.09
CA LYS A 31 6.66 7.67 0.42
C LYS A 31 5.38 7.80 1.22
N ALA A 32 5.43 8.60 2.28
CA ALA A 32 4.25 8.98 3.04
C ALA A 32 4.05 10.50 3.01
N TYR A 33 2.81 10.94 2.90
CA TYR A 33 2.44 12.36 2.82
C TYR A 33 1.01 12.62 3.30
N ARG A 34 0.70 13.87 3.65
CA ARG A 34 -0.68 14.28 3.97
C ARG A 34 -1.55 14.17 2.73
N PHE A 35 -2.65 13.44 2.85
CA PHE A 35 -3.63 13.30 1.79
C PHE A 35 -4.46 14.58 1.68
N ASN A 36 -4.61 15.07 0.46
CA ASN A 36 -5.34 16.30 0.16
C ASN A 36 -6.81 15.99 -0.11
N ASP A 37 -7.65 16.06 0.92
CA ASP A 37 -9.10 15.83 0.79
C ASP A 37 -9.74 16.77 -0.25
N ALA A 38 -9.28 18.01 -0.38
CA ALA A 38 -9.81 18.93 -1.38
C ALA A 38 -9.47 18.51 -2.82
N SER A 39 -8.33 17.84 -3.03
CA SER A 39 -7.99 17.21 -4.31
C SER A 39 -8.91 16.03 -4.61
N TYR A 40 -9.20 15.18 -3.61
CA TYR A 40 -10.10 14.05 -3.75
C TYR A 40 -11.54 14.49 -4.04
N VAL A 41 -12.06 15.51 -3.34
CA VAL A 41 -13.39 16.06 -3.62
C VAL A 41 -13.51 16.57 -5.06
N LYS A 42 -12.44 17.17 -5.61
CA LYS A 42 -12.41 17.63 -7.01
C LYS A 42 -12.33 16.49 -8.02
N ASN A 43 -11.62 15.41 -7.70
CA ASN A 43 -11.48 14.23 -8.55
C ASN A 43 -11.48 12.96 -7.68
N PRO A 44 -12.63 12.30 -7.48
CA PRO A 44 -12.78 11.25 -6.47
C PRO A 44 -12.21 9.88 -6.89
N ASP A 45 -11.22 9.84 -7.78
CA ASP A 45 -10.49 8.61 -8.09
C ASP A 45 -9.43 8.33 -7.00
N GLN A 46 -9.79 7.46 -6.06
CA GLN A 46 -8.96 7.05 -4.92
C GLN A 46 -7.54 6.60 -5.29
N ARG A 47 -7.31 6.17 -6.53
CA ARG A 47 -6.04 5.65 -7.04
C ARG A 47 -5.04 6.75 -7.41
N LEU A 48 -5.46 8.01 -7.47
CA LEU A 48 -4.59 9.16 -7.72
C LEU A 48 -3.81 9.54 -6.46
N ALA A 49 -2.68 10.24 -6.59
CA ALA A 49 -1.82 10.54 -5.44
C ALA A 49 -2.51 11.44 -4.39
N HIS A 50 -3.33 12.42 -4.81
CA HIS A 50 -3.96 13.40 -3.91
C HIS A 50 -2.98 14.09 -2.95
N THR A 51 -1.90 14.65 -3.51
CA THR A 51 -0.91 15.43 -2.78
C THR A 51 -1.31 16.90 -2.63
N TYR A 52 -0.67 17.59 -1.69
CA TYR A 52 -0.65 19.06 -1.64
C TYR A 52 0.43 19.62 -2.57
N GLU A 53 0.31 20.90 -2.91
CA GLU A 53 1.35 21.65 -3.62
C GLU A 53 1.76 22.86 -2.75
N PRO A 54 2.96 22.87 -2.13
CA PRO A 54 3.97 21.81 -2.15
C PRO A 54 3.57 20.55 -1.36
N GLU A 55 4.20 19.42 -1.69
CA GLU A 55 3.95 18.13 -1.03
C GLU A 55 4.24 18.21 0.48
N GLN A 56 3.32 17.72 1.29
CA GLN A 56 3.45 17.68 2.75
C GLN A 56 3.88 16.28 3.19
N LEU A 57 5.19 16.03 3.14
CA LEU A 57 5.77 14.72 3.49
C LEU A 57 5.58 14.38 4.97
N VAL A 58 5.42 13.08 5.23
CA VAL A 58 5.37 12.48 6.57
C VAL A 58 6.56 11.52 6.68
N SER A 59 7.37 11.70 7.73
CA SER A 59 8.58 10.88 7.92
C SER A 59 8.25 9.50 8.49
N VAL A 60 9.17 8.55 8.34
CA VAL A 60 9.02 7.20 8.92
C VAL A 60 8.91 7.27 10.44
N GLU A 61 9.63 8.20 11.10
CA GLU A 61 9.54 8.40 12.54
C GLU A 61 8.17 8.93 12.97
N ALA A 62 7.49 9.70 12.12
CA ALA A 62 6.12 10.15 12.37
C ALA A 62 5.13 9.00 12.24
N LEU A 63 5.32 8.10 11.27
CA LEU A 63 4.56 6.86 11.16
C LEU A 63 4.79 5.94 12.37
N ASP A 64 6.05 5.85 12.82
CA ASP A 64 6.45 5.02 13.96
C ASP A 64 5.76 5.44 15.26
N ARG A 65 5.56 6.76 15.47
CA ARG A 65 4.77 7.32 16.58
C ARG A 65 3.28 6.95 16.51
N LEU A 66 2.75 6.65 15.32
CA LEU A 66 1.42 6.08 15.13
C LEU A 66 1.42 4.55 15.25
N GLY A 67 2.55 3.93 15.63
CA GLY A 67 2.72 2.48 15.69
C GLY A 67 2.86 1.80 14.33
N VAL A 68 2.83 2.55 13.22
CA VAL A 68 3.03 2.01 11.87
C VAL A 68 4.52 1.72 11.68
N LYS A 69 4.87 0.44 11.50
CA LYS A 69 6.26 0.02 11.32
C LYS A 69 6.58 -0.23 9.86
N TYR A 70 7.82 0.08 9.47
CA TYR A 70 8.30 -0.01 8.10
C TYR A 70 9.70 -0.62 8.02
N TRP A 71 9.90 -1.50 7.04
CA TRP A 71 11.22 -1.98 6.64
C TRP A 71 11.35 -1.94 5.12
N SER A 72 12.53 -1.56 4.64
CA SER A 72 12.94 -1.73 3.24
C SER A 72 13.75 -3.02 3.11
N ILE A 73 13.15 -4.03 2.47
CA ILE A 73 13.70 -5.38 2.30
C ILE A 73 13.80 -5.65 0.80
N PRO A 74 15.00 -5.84 0.24
CA PRO A 74 15.13 -6.13 -1.19
C PRO A 74 14.36 -7.39 -1.59
N ILE A 75 13.72 -7.35 -2.77
CA ILE A 75 13.02 -8.50 -3.36
C ILE A 75 13.96 -9.70 -3.57
N GLN A 76 15.24 -9.47 -3.83
CA GLN A 76 16.19 -10.57 -3.95
C GLN A 76 16.60 -11.08 -2.56
N GLY A 77 16.29 -12.34 -2.26
CA GLY A 77 16.66 -13.00 -1.00
C GLY A 77 15.92 -12.41 0.21
N TRP A 78 14.64 -12.11 0.05
CA TRP A 78 13.81 -11.49 1.08
C TRP A 78 13.44 -12.47 2.21
N GLU A 79 13.35 -13.76 1.89
CA GLU A 79 12.80 -14.80 2.75
C GLU A 79 13.46 -14.82 4.13
N PRO A 80 14.81 -14.87 4.27
CA PRO A 80 15.44 -14.90 5.59
C PRO A 80 15.21 -13.64 6.42
N LYS A 81 15.05 -12.48 5.77
CA LYS A 81 14.77 -11.21 6.46
C LYS A 81 13.35 -11.17 6.99
N ILE A 82 12.38 -11.61 6.18
CA ILE A 82 10.99 -11.73 6.62
C ILE A 82 10.85 -12.81 7.70
N ASP A 83 11.55 -13.94 7.59
CA ASP A 83 11.53 -14.99 8.60
C ASP A 83 12.07 -14.50 9.96
N ALA A 84 13.12 -13.66 9.95
CA ALA A 84 13.65 -13.05 11.17
C ALA A 84 12.63 -12.12 11.85
N ILE A 85 11.96 -11.27 11.07
CA ILE A 85 10.91 -10.36 11.59
C ILE A 85 9.70 -11.17 12.07
N ALA A 86 9.30 -12.21 11.34
CA ALA A 86 8.24 -13.13 11.74
C ALA A 86 8.55 -13.82 13.06
N ALA A 87 9.79 -14.27 13.26
CA ALA A 87 10.22 -14.86 14.53
C ALA A 87 10.20 -13.86 15.68
N GLU A 88 10.71 -12.63 15.47
CA GLU A 88 10.72 -11.56 16.47
C GLU A 88 9.30 -11.15 16.90
N ARG A 89 8.37 -11.07 15.94
CA ARG A 89 7.01 -10.57 16.13
C ARG A 89 5.96 -11.68 16.29
N ALA A 90 6.41 -12.92 16.39
CA ALA A 90 5.60 -14.13 16.53
C ALA A 90 4.54 -14.31 15.41
N TYR A 91 4.90 -14.02 14.16
CA TYR A 91 4.05 -14.30 13.00
C TYR A 91 4.13 -15.78 12.62
N LYS A 92 3.03 -16.51 12.83
CA LYS A 92 2.97 -17.97 12.65
C LYS A 92 2.51 -18.38 11.27
N ASN A 93 1.71 -17.55 10.60
CA ASN A 93 1.08 -17.87 9.33
C ASN A 93 1.43 -16.83 8.25
N ARG A 94 1.41 -17.27 6.99
CA ARG A 94 1.59 -16.41 5.82
C ARG A 94 0.86 -16.96 4.61
N ASP A 95 0.42 -16.06 3.73
CA ASP A 95 -0.08 -16.41 2.42
C ASP A 95 0.21 -15.32 1.38
N LEU A 96 -0.10 -15.59 0.12
CA LEU A 96 0.08 -14.65 -0.98
C LEU A 96 -1.29 -14.15 -1.45
N ILE A 97 -1.39 -12.84 -1.67
CA ILE A 97 -2.52 -12.23 -2.36
C ILE A 97 -2.05 -11.57 -3.65
N ASN A 98 -2.81 -11.77 -4.73
CA ASN A 98 -2.62 -11.08 -6.00
C ASN A 98 -3.86 -10.22 -6.30
N VAL A 99 -3.78 -8.94 -5.99
CA VAL A 99 -4.88 -8.00 -6.15
C VAL A 99 -4.81 -7.42 -7.56
N THR A 100 -5.34 -8.18 -8.51
CA THR A 100 -5.69 -7.73 -9.86
C THR A 100 -7.10 -8.22 -10.19
N LYS A 101 -7.68 -7.73 -11.28
CA LYS A 101 -8.99 -8.21 -11.74
C LYS A 101 -8.96 -9.71 -12.02
N GLU A 102 -7.89 -10.20 -12.64
CA GLU A 102 -7.68 -11.61 -12.94
C GLU A 102 -7.36 -12.41 -11.66
N GLY A 103 -6.57 -11.84 -10.75
CA GLY A 103 -6.15 -12.50 -9.52
C GLY A 103 -7.29 -12.71 -8.52
N LEU A 104 -8.25 -11.79 -8.45
CA LEU A 104 -9.41 -11.88 -7.55
C LEU A 104 -10.70 -12.38 -8.26
N GLY A 105 -10.74 -12.36 -9.60
CA GLY A 105 -11.89 -12.80 -10.37
C GLY A 105 -13.18 -12.06 -9.97
N GLU A 106 -14.25 -12.83 -9.72
CA GLU A 106 -15.56 -12.29 -9.34
C GLU A 106 -15.55 -11.50 -8.02
N LEU A 107 -14.57 -11.75 -7.15
CA LEU A 107 -14.44 -11.04 -5.87
C LEU A 107 -13.79 -9.66 -6.01
N TYR A 108 -13.24 -9.31 -7.18
CA TYR A 108 -12.44 -8.10 -7.36
C TYR A 108 -13.19 -6.83 -6.92
N GLU A 109 -14.37 -6.58 -7.48
CA GLU A 109 -15.12 -5.33 -7.23
C GLU A 109 -15.54 -5.20 -5.75
N SER A 110 -16.00 -6.30 -5.14
CA SER A 110 -16.40 -6.30 -3.73
C SER A 110 -15.21 -6.12 -2.80
N LYS A 111 -14.07 -6.75 -3.11
CA LYS A 111 -12.85 -6.65 -2.31
C LYS A 111 -12.23 -5.26 -2.38
N ILE A 112 -12.04 -4.69 -3.57
CA ILE A 112 -11.49 -3.33 -3.73
C ILE A 112 -12.34 -2.31 -2.97
N LYS A 113 -13.67 -2.43 -3.04
CA LYS A 113 -14.57 -1.57 -2.25
C LYS A 113 -14.36 -1.75 -0.74
N SER A 114 -14.33 -2.99 -0.26
CA SER A 114 -14.13 -3.28 1.17
C SER A 114 -12.76 -2.82 1.69
N PHE A 115 -11.71 -2.92 0.87
CA PHE A 115 -10.37 -2.48 1.24
C PHE A 115 -10.31 -0.96 1.39
N PHE A 116 -11.05 -0.21 0.57
CA PHE A 116 -11.01 1.25 0.61
C PHE A 116 -11.99 1.89 1.61
N GLU A 117 -12.99 1.14 2.07
CA GLU A 117 -13.83 1.58 3.18
C GLU A 117 -12.96 1.75 4.44
N GLU A 118 -13.11 2.83 5.19
CA GLU A 118 -12.29 3.06 6.39
C GLU A 118 -12.66 2.06 7.48
N HIS A 119 -11.66 1.28 7.93
CA HIS A 119 -11.85 0.21 8.91
C HIS A 119 -10.64 0.06 9.85
N LEU A 120 -10.79 -0.80 10.84
CA LEU A 120 -9.70 -1.31 11.67
C LEU A 120 -9.71 -2.85 11.72
N HIS A 121 -8.60 -3.40 12.19
CA HIS A 121 -8.46 -4.80 12.57
C HIS A 121 -8.08 -4.93 14.04
N GLU A 122 -8.45 -6.05 14.65
CA GLU A 122 -8.09 -6.41 16.03
C GLU A 122 -6.69 -7.03 16.12
N ASP A 123 -6.11 -7.42 14.98
CA ASP A 123 -4.74 -7.91 14.84
C ASP A 123 -3.94 -6.93 13.96
N GLU A 124 -2.61 -7.08 13.93
CA GLU A 124 -1.77 -6.32 13.00
C GLU A 124 -2.10 -6.63 11.54
N GLU A 125 -2.14 -5.60 10.69
CA GLU A 125 -2.18 -5.77 9.24
C GLU A 125 -0.76 -5.68 8.67
N ILE A 126 -0.22 -6.85 8.30
CA ILE A 126 1.17 -6.99 7.85
C ILE A 126 1.20 -7.30 6.35
N ARG A 127 1.94 -6.50 5.58
CA ARG A 127 2.04 -6.61 4.12
C ARG A 127 3.47 -6.40 3.65
N TYR A 128 4.06 -7.43 3.06
CA TYR A 128 5.31 -7.32 2.31
C TYR A 128 5.02 -7.31 0.82
N ILE A 129 5.37 -6.23 0.12
CA ILE A 129 5.03 -6.04 -1.28
C ILE A 129 6.06 -6.77 -2.15
N LEU A 130 5.57 -7.70 -2.97
CA LEU A 130 6.39 -8.52 -3.86
C LEU A 130 6.41 -7.97 -5.29
N ASP A 131 5.31 -7.37 -5.74
CA ASP A 131 5.15 -6.80 -7.08
C ASP A 131 4.04 -5.75 -7.10
N GLY A 132 4.04 -4.87 -8.09
CA GLY A 132 3.06 -3.79 -8.23
C GLY A 132 3.16 -2.72 -7.15
N SER A 133 2.07 -1.99 -6.90
CA SER A 133 2.04 -0.87 -5.96
C SER A 133 0.63 -0.50 -5.52
N GLY A 134 0.54 0.30 -4.46
CA GLY A 134 -0.72 0.78 -3.91
C GLY A 134 -0.53 1.78 -2.78
N TYR A 135 -1.65 2.22 -2.21
CA TYR A 135 -1.70 3.17 -1.12
C TYR A 135 -2.37 2.56 0.10
N PHE A 136 -1.71 2.65 1.24
CA PHE A 136 -2.32 2.53 2.55
C PHE A 136 -2.57 3.95 3.09
N ASP A 137 -3.82 4.29 3.37
CA ASP A 137 -4.14 5.52 4.07
C ASP A 137 -4.38 5.20 5.55
N VAL A 138 -3.76 5.95 6.44
CA VAL A 138 -3.93 5.83 7.91
C VAL A 138 -4.37 7.16 8.51
N ARG A 139 -5.15 7.12 9.58
CA ARG A 139 -5.50 8.34 10.33
C ARG A 139 -4.36 8.80 11.22
N ASP A 140 -4.00 10.07 11.08
CA ASP A 140 -3.21 10.76 12.09
C ASP A 140 -4.02 10.86 13.39
N PHE A 141 -3.43 10.48 14.51
CA PHE A 141 -4.16 10.46 15.78
C PHE A 141 -4.51 11.86 16.31
N GLN A 142 -3.66 12.86 16.08
CA GLN A 142 -3.88 14.22 16.62
C GLN A 142 -4.90 15.00 15.80
N THR A 143 -4.84 14.88 14.48
CA THR A 143 -5.65 15.71 13.57
C THR A 143 -6.83 14.96 12.97
N ASP A 144 -6.89 13.64 13.14
CA ASP A 144 -7.82 12.74 12.46
C ASP A 144 -7.79 12.90 10.92
N SER A 145 -6.69 13.44 10.36
CA SER A 145 -6.50 13.61 8.92
C SER A 145 -5.85 12.39 8.29
N TRP A 146 -6.07 12.17 7.01
CA TRP A 146 -5.43 11.09 6.26
C TRP A 146 -3.94 11.34 6.00
N ILE A 147 -3.12 10.32 6.27
CA ILE A 147 -1.76 10.17 5.76
C ILE A 147 -1.81 9.06 4.71
N ARG A 148 -1.36 9.34 3.50
CA ARG A 148 -1.23 8.36 2.43
C ARG A 148 0.18 7.82 2.38
N ILE A 149 0.32 6.50 2.36
CA ILE A 149 1.57 5.75 2.31
C ILE A 149 1.59 4.97 0.99
N GLY A 150 2.40 5.42 0.04
CA GLY A 150 2.65 4.70 -1.22
C GLY A 150 3.69 3.61 -1.03
N VAL A 151 3.30 2.36 -1.29
CA VAL A 151 4.16 1.18 -1.15
C VAL A 151 4.49 0.56 -2.51
N VAL A 152 5.70 0.05 -2.63
CA VAL A 152 6.28 -0.55 -3.84
C VAL A 152 7.04 -1.85 -3.49
N PRO A 153 7.50 -2.64 -4.46
CA PRO A 153 8.15 -3.92 -4.18
C PRO A 153 9.37 -3.77 -3.27
N GLY A 154 9.41 -4.57 -2.22
CA GLY A 154 10.44 -4.54 -1.18
C GLY A 154 10.03 -3.79 0.08
N ASP A 155 8.85 -3.16 0.10
CA ASP A 155 8.33 -2.53 1.32
C ASP A 155 7.60 -3.55 2.18
N LEU A 156 8.01 -3.67 3.46
CA LEU A 156 7.23 -4.32 4.51
C LEU A 156 6.57 -3.24 5.36
N LEU A 157 5.23 -3.24 5.41
CA LEU A 157 4.42 -2.34 6.22
C LEU A 157 3.65 -3.15 7.27
N VAL A 158 3.65 -2.67 8.51
CA VAL A 158 2.85 -3.21 9.62
C VAL A 158 1.97 -2.10 10.16
N LEU A 159 0.66 -2.27 10.05
CA LEU A 159 -0.33 -1.40 10.68
C LEU A 159 -0.72 -2.02 12.03
N PRO A 160 -0.66 -1.28 13.15
CA PRO A 160 -0.99 -1.82 14.46
C PRO A 160 -2.50 -2.12 14.58
N ALA A 161 -2.86 -3.10 15.40
CA ALA A 161 -4.25 -3.34 15.77
C ALA A 161 -4.93 -2.04 16.26
N GLY A 162 -6.18 -1.82 15.87
CA GLY A 162 -6.97 -0.66 16.28
C GLY A 162 -6.73 0.66 15.53
N ILE A 163 -5.76 0.73 14.60
CA ILE A 163 -5.60 1.91 13.74
C ILE A 163 -6.68 1.95 12.67
N TYR A 164 -7.29 3.13 12.47
CA TYR A 164 -8.16 3.34 11.32
C TYR A 164 -7.32 3.52 10.06
N HIS A 165 -7.61 2.69 9.06
CA HIS A 165 -6.91 2.67 7.81
C HIS A 165 -7.82 2.24 6.65
N ARG A 166 -7.30 2.33 5.44
CA ARG A 166 -7.87 1.79 4.22
C ARG A 166 -6.78 1.53 3.19
N PHE A 167 -7.07 0.70 2.21
CA PHE A 167 -6.17 0.36 1.11
C PHE A 167 -6.83 0.65 -0.24
N THR A 168 -6.04 1.14 -1.19
CA THR A 168 -6.40 1.20 -2.60
C THR A 168 -5.22 0.85 -3.48
N LEU A 169 -5.49 0.23 -4.62
CA LEU A 169 -4.53 0.21 -5.72
C LEU A 169 -4.23 1.65 -6.18
N ASP A 170 -3.08 1.84 -6.82
CA ASP A 170 -2.82 3.04 -7.60
C ASP A 170 -3.25 2.84 -9.07
N HIS A 171 -2.85 3.74 -9.96
CA HIS A 171 -3.17 3.70 -11.38
C HIS A 171 -2.66 2.44 -12.12
N THR A 172 -1.71 1.68 -11.57
CA THR A 172 -1.26 0.41 -12.17
C THR A 172 -2.24 -0.73 -11.93
N ASN A 173 -3.21 -0.57 -11.02
CA ASN A 173 -4.28 -1.53 -10.72
C ASN A 173 -3.78 -2.95 -10.41
N ALA A 174 -2.57 -3.07 -9.84
CA ALA A 174 -1.98 -4.36 -9.53
C ALA A 174 -1.06 -4.26 -8.32
N ILE A 175 -1.26 -5.15 -7.36
CA ILE A 175 -0.29 -5.40 -6.29
C ILE A 175 -0.27 -6.89 -5.93
N LYS A 176 0.92 -7.42 -5.68
CA LYS A 176 1.12 -8.75 -5.11
C LYS A 176 1.81 -8.58 -3.77
N ALA A 177 1.22 -9.15 -2.72
CA ALA A 177 1.74 -9.04 -1.37
C ALA A 177 1.81 -10.41 -0.70
N LEU A 178 2.87 -10.61 0.07
CA LEU A 178 2.89 -11.59 1.14
C LEU A 178 2.20 -10.98 2.36
N ARG A 179 1.21 -11.69 2.88
CA ARG A 179 0.51 -11.31 4.10
C ARG A 179 1.03 -12.21 5.23
N LEU A 180 1.28 -11.63 6.39
CA LEU A 180 1.72 -12.36 7.59
C LEU A 180 0.68 -12.18 8.71
N PHE A 181 0.63 -13.14 9.64
CA PHE A 181 -0.34 -13.16 10.75
C PHE A 181 0.31 -13.67 12.02
N GLN A 182 -0.07 -13.07 13.16
CA GLN A 182 0.31 -13.56 14.48
C GLN A 182 -0.30 -14.94 14.77
N ASP A 183 -1.58 -15.14 14.43
CA ASP A 183 -2.31 -16.40 14.61
C ASP A 183 -3.02 -16.83 13.31
N GLU A 184 -4.04 -17.68 13.39
CA GLU A 184 -4.90 -18.02 12.24
C GLU A 184 -5.51 -16.74 11.65
N PRO A 185 -5.51 -16.58 10.31
CA PRO A 185 -5.86 -15.32 9.69
C PRO A 185 -7.32 -14.93 9.95
N LYS A 186 -7.51 -13.82 10.66
CA LYS A 186 -8.82 -13.17 10.86
C LYS A 186 -8.93 -11.94 9.98
N TRP A 187 -9.79 -12.03 8.97
CA TRP A 187 -10.00 -10.98 7.98
C TRP A 187 -11.23 -10.13 8.25
N ILE A 188 -11.51 -9.83 9.52
CA ILE A 188 -12.74 -9.11 9.88
C ILE A 188 -12.40 -7.62 9.94
N PRO A 189 -12.76 -6.82 8.91
CA PRO A 189 -12.71 -5.38 9.03
C PRO A 189 -13.86 -4.92 9.92
N TYR A 190 -13.56 -4.00 10.84
CA TYR A 190 -14.56 -3.25 11.58
C TYR A 190 -14.59 -1.84 11.01
N ASN A 191 -15.61 -1.55 10.19
CA ASN A 191 -15.76 -0.23 9.57
C ASN A 191 -15.92 0.83 10.67
N ARG A 192 -15.36 2.02 10.42
CA ARG A 192 -15.36 3.09 11.41
C ARG A 192 -16.78 3.52 11.77
N SER A 193 -17.09 3.44 13.06
CA SER A 193 -18.37 3.86 13.64
C SER A 193 -18.20 4.16 15.13
N PRO A 194 -19.20 4.81 15.78
CA PRO A 194 -19.19 5.02 17.23
C PRO A 194 -19.11 3.72 18.06
N GLU A 195 -19.59 2.61 17.52
CA GLU A 195 -19.46 1.28 18.13
C GLU A 195 -18.02 0.77 18.01
N THR A 196 -17.42 0.91 16.84
CA THR A 196 -16.02 0.53 16.59
C THR A 196 -15.04 1.37 17.42
N ASP A 197 -15.37 2.63 17.75
CA ASP A 197 -14.60 3.46 18.68
C ASP A 197 -14.55 2.89 20.11
N ARG A 198 -15.49 2.02 20.48
CA ARG A 198 -15.53 1.33 21.78
C ARG A 198 -14.83 -0.03 21.74
N ASN A 199 -14.31 -0.45 20.58
CA ASN A 199 -13.56 -1.69 20.46
C ASN A 199 -12.33 -1.68 21.41
N PRO A 200 -12.06 -2.75 22.17
CA PRO A 200 -10.94 -2.79 23.11
C PRO A 200 -9.57 -2.51 22.45
N PHE A 201 -9.32 -3.06 21.26
CA PHE A 201 -8.07 -2.86 20.51
C PHE A 201 -7.95 -1.41 20.03
N ARG A 202 -9.06 -0.78 19.63
CA ARG A 202 -9.09 0.65 19.31
C ARG A 202 -8.74 1.51 20.52
N GLN A 203 -9.30 1.19 21.69
CA GLN A 203 -9.02 1.92 22.92
C GLN A 203 -7.58 1.73 23.39
N GLU A 204 -7.02 0.53 23.24
CA GLU A 204 -5.62 0.24 23.55
C GLU A 204 -4.68 0.99 22.60
N TYR A 205 -4.95 0.97 21.29
CA TYR A 205 -4.25 1.79 20.31
C TYR A 205 -4.26 3.27 20.68
N ALA A 206 -5.45 3.83 20.97
CA ALA A 206 -5.57 5.24 21.32
C ALA A 206 -4.76 5.60 22.59
N LYS A 207 -4.68 4.69 23.57
CA LYS A 207 -3.84 4.87 24.77
C LYS A 207 -2.35 4.81 24.43
N SER A 208 -1.91 3.89 23.57
CA SER A 208 -0.49 3.74 23.23
C SER A 208 0.05 4.95 22.48
N VAL A 209 -0.70 5.49 21.52
CA VAL A 209 -0.27 6.65 20.73
C VAL A 209 -0.45 7.99 21.46
N SER A 210 -1.37 8.09 22.42
CA SER A 210 -1.50 9.32 23.24
C SER A 210 -0.37 9.50 24.25
N ILE A 211 0.35 8.42 24.61
CA ILE A 211 1.53 8.47 25.47
C ILE A 211 2.81 8.78 24.66
N ALA A 212 2.83 8.41 23.39
CA ALA A 212 3.99 8.57 22.50
C ALA A 212 4.12 9.96 21.86
N VAL A 213 3.15 10.85 22.11
CA VAL A 213 2.98 12.17 21.49
C VAL A 213 3.25 13.28 22.50
#